data_AF-A0A165XN02-F1
#
_entry.id   AF-A0A165XN02-F1
#
_cell.length_a   1.000
_cell.length_b   1.000
_cell.length_c   1.000
_cell.angle_alpha   90.00
_cell.angle_beta   90.00
_cell.angle_gamma   90.00
#
_symmetry.space_group_name_H-M   'P 1'
#
loop_
_entity.id
_entity.type
_entity.pdbx_description
1 polymer ?
#
loop_
_entity_poly.entity_id
_entity_poly.type
_entity_poly.pdbx_seq_one_letter_code
_entity_poly.pdbx_strand_id
1 'polypeptide(L)' 'MTEFPKLLMVLGGILLFIGLFMQVVGRLPGDIVVKKGNFTFFFPIVTCIVISLLLTFIFSFLGRFK' A
#
# COMPACT_ATOMS: atom_id res chain seq x y z
N MET A 1 -15.54 -10.39 26.37
CA MET A 1 -14.12 -10.78 26.41
C MET A 1 -13.67 -11.53 25.13
N THR A 2 -14.34 -11.33 23.98
CA THR A 2 -14.05 -11.99 22.69
C THR A 2 -13.40 -11.06 21.66
N GLU A 3 -13.38 -9.76 21.95
CA GLU A 3 -12.92 -8.74 20.99
C GLU A 3 -11.40 -8.70 20.85
N PHE A 4 -10.67 -9.05 21.92
CA PHE A 4 -9.21 -9.01 21.91
C PHE A 4 -8.59 -10.05 20.97
N PRO A 5 -8.98 -11.35 21.00
CA PRO A 5 -8.52 -12.33 20.02
C PRO A 5 -8.88 -11.95 18.57
N LYS A 6 -10.09 -11.42 18.37
CA LYS A 6 -10.58 -11.00 17.04
C LYS A 6 -9.79 -9.81 16.50
N LEU A 7 -9.46 -8.84 17.35
CA LEU A 7 -8.58 -7.71 17.03
C LEU A 7 -7.20 -8.22 16.59
N LEU A 8 -6.59 -9.14 17.36
CA LEU A 8 -5.28 -9.70 17.02
C LEU A 8 -5.27 -10.45 15.68
N MET A 9 -6.33 -11.22 15.38
CA MET A 9 -6.46 -11.92 14.10
C MET A 9 -6.56 -10.95 12.92
N VAL A 10 -7.37 -9.89 13.06
CA VAL A 10 -7.51 -8.86 12.01
C VAL A 10 -6.19 -8.12 11.81
N LEU A 11 -5.52 -7.73 12.90
CA LEU A 11 -4.24 -7.01 12.85
C LEU A 11 -3.13 -7.87 12.23
N GLY A 12 -3.08 -9.16 12.58
CA GLY A 12 -2.16 -10.13 11.96
C GLY A 12 -2.44 -10.34 10.46
N GLY A 13 -3.70 -10.38 10.07
CA GLY A 13 -4.10 -10.44 8.65
C GLY A 13 -3.67 -9.21 7.87
N ILE A 14 -3.85 -8.01 8.44
CA ILE A 14 -3.41 -6.74 7.83
C ILE A 14 -1.89 -6.71 7.68
N LEU A 15 -1.14 -7.09 8.71
CA LEU A 15 0.32 -7.12 8.67
C LEU A 15 0.84 -8.10 7.62
N LEU A 16 0.24 -9.30 7.50
CA LEU A 16 0.58 -10.24 6.45
C LEU A 16 0.30 -9.67 5.07
N PHE A 17 -0.84 -9.01 4.89
CA PHE A 17 -1.21 -8.39 3.61
C PHE A 17 -0.23 -7.29 3.22
N ILE A 18 0.16 -6.43 4.16
CA ILE A 18 1.17 -5.38 3.97
C ILE A 18 2.54 -5.99 3.66
N GLY A 19 2.96 -7.05 4.37
CA GLY A 19 4.22 -7.74 4.12
C GLY A 19 4.29 -8.38 2.73
N LEU A 20 3.21 -9.05 2.32
CA LEU A 20 3.07 -9.64 0.98
C LEU A 20 3.06 -8.55 -0.10
N PHE A 21 2.32 -7.46 0.14
CA PHE A 21 2.29 -6.31 -0.73
C PHE A 21 3.69 -5.69 -0.88
N MET A 22 4.40 -5.45 0.22
CA MET A 22 5.79 -4.94 0.20
C MET A 22 6.77 -5.87 -0.53
N GLN A 23 6.58 -7.20 -0.48
CA GLN A 23 7.43 -8.14 -1.20
C GLN A 23 7.19 -8.10 -2.71
N VAL A 24 5.93 -7.89 -3.13
CA VAL A 24 5.55 -7.71 -4.54
C VAL A 24 5.88 -6.30 -5.06
N VAL A 25 5.81 -5.28 -4.19
CA VAL A 25 5.99 -3.85 -4.50
C VAL A 25 7.45 -3.40 -4.33
N GLY A 26 8.25 -4.10 -3.53
CA GLY A 26 9.62 -3.69 -3.14
C GLY A 26 10.62 -3.54 -4.28
N ARG A 27 10.27 -4.02 -5.48
CA ARG A 27 10.90 -3.65 -6.76
C ARG A 27 9.85 -3.61 -7.86
N LEU A 28 8.87 -2.72 -7.76
CA LEU A 28 8.03 -2.44 -8.92
C LEU A 28 8.91 -1.90 -10.05
N PRO A 29 8.96 -2.57 -11.21
CA PRO A 29 9.62 -2.01 -12.38
C PRO A 29 8.83 -0.75 -12.79
N GLY A 30 9.37 0.43 -12.46
CA GLY A 30 8.69 1.71 -12.64
C GLY A 30 9.01 2.77 -11.57
N ASP A 31 9.48 2.35 -10.39
CA ASP A 31 10.00 3.29 -9.40
C ASP A 31 11.38 3.79 -9.84
N ILE A 32 11.49 5.11 -10.09
CA ILE A 32 12.72 5.70 -10.62
C ILE A 32 13.72 5.78 -9.47
N VAL A 33 14.71 4.89 -9.50
CA VAL A 33 15.82 4.89 -8.55
C VAL A 33 17.07 5.43 -9.23
N VAL A 34 17.34 6.72 -9.04
CA VAL A 34 18.58 7.33 -9.53
C VAL A 34 19.63 7.20 -8.44
N LYS A 35 20.58 6.28 -8.62
CA LYS A 35 21.79 6.18 -7.80
C LYS A 35 22.96 6.86 -8.50
N LYS A 36 23.47 7.94 -7.90
CA LYS A 36 24.68 8.65 -8.36
C LYS A 36 25.64 8.81 -7.17
N GLY A 37 26.68 7.97 -7.12
CA GLY A 37 27.64 7.95 -6.00
C GLY A 37 26.96 7.70 -4.65
N ASN A 38 27.10 8.63 -3.71
CA ASN A 38 26.45 8.60 -2.38
C ASN A 38 24.99 9.08 -2.38
N PHE A 39 24.43 9.51 -3.52
CA PHE A 39 23.05 9.99 -3.61
C PHE A 39 22.13 8.93 -4.19
N THR A 40 21.07 8.59 -3.46
CA THR A 40 19.98 7.70 -3.94
C THR A 40 18.69 8.49 -3.92
N PHE A 41 18.16 8.80 -5.10
CA PHE A 41 16.83 9.38 -5.26
C PHE A 41 15.84 8.27 -5.62
N PHE A 42 14.80 8.11 -4.81
CA PHE A 42 13.74 7.13 -5.01
C PHE A 42 12.43 7.87 -5.31
N PHE A 43 11.86 7.63 -6.49
CA PHE A 43 10.60 8.24 -6.90
C PHE A 43 9.53 7.17 -7.19
N PRO A 44 8.59 6.95 -6.26
CA PRO A 44 7.64 5.85 -6.34
C PRO A 44 6.38 6.21 -7.16
N ILE A 45 6.53 6.36 -8.48
CA ILE A 45 5.43 6.75 -9.38
C ILE A 45 4.28 5.74 -9.30
N VAL A 46 4.61 4.45 -9.35
CA VAL A 46 3.59 3.40 -9.43
C VAL A 46 2.78 3.33 -8.14
N THR A 47 3.45 3.51 -7.00
CA THR A 47 2.79 3.57 -5.69
C THR A 47 1.79 4.72 -5.61
N CYS A 48 2.17 5.92 -6.08
CA CYS A 48 1.27 7.08 -6.11
C CYS A 48 0.04 6.84 -6.98
N ILE A 49 0.20 6.21 -8.14
CA ILE A 49 -0.91 5.87 -9.06
C ILE A 49 -1.87 4.87 -8.40
N VAL A 50 -1.34 3.81 -7.78
CA VAL A 50 -2.15 2.79 -7.10
C VAL A 50 -2.95 3.42 -5.96
N ILE A 51 -2.31 4.24 -5.13
CA ILE A 51 -2.98 4.97 -4.03
C ILE A 51 -4.09 5.85 -4.60
N SER A 52 -3.83 6.61 -5.66
CA SER A 52 -4.84 7.48 -6.26
C SER A 52 -6.05 6.69 -6.76
N LEU A 53 -5.84 5.58 -7.48
CA LEU A 53 -6.91 4.71 -7.96
C LEU A 53 -7.73 4.14 -6.81
N LEU A 54 -7.07 3.70 -5.75
CA LEU A 54 -7.72 3.18 -4.53
C LEU A 54 -8.62 4.25 -3.89
N LEU A 55 -8.10 5.46 -3.68
CA LEU A 55 -8.86 6.57 -3.11
C LEU A 55 -10.05 6.95 -4.00
N THR A 56 -9.84 7.01 -5.33
CA THR A 56 -10.93 7.26 -6.28
C THR A 56 -12.02 6.20 -6.18
N PHE A 57 -11.65 4.92 -6.06
CA PHE A 57 -12.60 3.83 -5.90
C PHE A 57 -13.39 3.94 -4.59
N ILE A 58 -12.71 4.24 -3.49
CA ILE A 58 -13.32 4.43 -2.17
C ILE A 58 -14.30 5.61 -2.20
N PHE A 59 -13.88 6.77 -2.69
CA PHE A 59 -14.76 7.94 -2.78
C PHE A 59 -15.91 7.73 -3.77
N SER A 60 -15.69 7.04 -4.88
CA SER A 60 -16.76 6.70 -5.82
C SER A 60 -17.77 5.74 -5.20
N PHE A 61 -17.33 4.78 -4.38
CA PHE A 61 -18.23 3.85 -3.71
C PHE A 61 -19.02 4.61 -2.64
N LEU A 62 -18.34 5.30 -1.71
CA LEU A 62 -18.99 6.09 -0.66
C LEU A 62 -19.94 7.17 -1.21
N GLY A 63 -19.60 7.81 -2.33
CA GLY A 63 -20.45 8.80 -2.99
C GLY A 63 -21.67 8.21 -3.70
N ARG A 64 -21.64 6.92 -4.09
CA ARG A 64 -22.78 6.23 -4.72
C ARG A 64 -23.80 5.69 -3.71
N PHE A 65 -23.42 5.48 -2.45
CA PHE A 65 -24.35 5.02 -1.39
C PHE A 65 -25.11 6.16 -0.69
N LYS A 66 -25.13 7.35 -1.30
CA LYS A 66 -25.96 8.47 -0.90
C LYS A 66 -26.96 8.80 -2.01
#